data_AF-A0AAD7HQ09-F1
#
_entry.id   AF-A0AAD7HQ09-F1
#
_cell.length_a   1.000
_cell.length_b   1.000
_cell.length_c   1.000
_cell.angle_alpha   90.00
_cell.angle_beta   90.00
_cell.angle_gamma   90.00
#
_symmetry.space_group_name_H-M   'P 1'
#
loop_
_entity.id
_entity.type
_entity.pdbx_description
1 polymer ?
#
loop_
_entity_poly.entity_id
_entity_poly.type
_entity_poly.pdbx_seq_one_letter_code
_entity_poly.pdbx_strand_id
1 'polypeptide(L)'
;MSQPISWTLFLISFSPSLLKKQLYDPHYFWDEKCSRGARLLALSTTYRCIRERANLRIFREVSNLTKGAPDSAVWPEAIWPFIVQVTLQDSSARHPNPVTLSTDLFVALPRMSSLNKVVLRLNILIPSQLILALSSVPQLSSLEILQARLDGPLPPLTLGSFPSLDTLLICVWKFIAVIPVRDVVRDVEFDNVIALLQSISGKLSTLSISGDLLSPEFLQIH
;
A
#
# COMPACT_ATOMS: atom_id res chain seq x y z
N MET A 1 -6.93 -4.62 30.78
CA MET A 1 -8.30 -4.70 30.24
C MET A 1 -8.61 -3.37 29.57
N SER A 2 -8.57 -3.30 28.24
CA SER A 2 -8.75 -2.07 27.46
C SER A 2 -9.89 -2.29 26.46
N GLN A 3 -10.90 -1.42 26.48
CA GLN A 3 -12.14 -1.57 25.72
C GLN A 3 -11.92 -1.53 24.19
N PRO A 4 -12.79 -2.20 23.40
CA PRO A 4 -12.75 -2.12 21.94
C PRO A 4 -13.37 -0.79 21.48
N ILE A 5 -12.59 -0.01 20.72
CA ILE A 5 -13.13 1.12 19.95
C ILE A 5 -13.84 0.51 18.73
N SER A 6 -15.17 0.50 18.78
CA SER A 6 -16.05 0.15 17.68
C SER A 6 -16.08 1.30 16.69
N TRP A 7 -15.53 1.11 15.49
CA TRP A 7 -15.67 2.06 14.40
C TRP A 7 -17.03 1.84 13.73
N THR A 8 -18.09 2.33 14.35
CA THR A 8 -19.39 2.46 13.69
C THR A 8 -19.22 3.51 12.59
N LEU A 9 -19.12 3.05 11.34
CA LEU A 9 -19.25 3.87 10.15
C LEU A 9 -20.56 4.68 10.23
N PHE A 10 -20.46 5.97 10.55
CA PHE A 10 -21.56 6.91 10.31
C PHE A 10 -21.66 7.17 8.80
N LEU A 11 -22.26 6.23 8.08
CA LEU A 11 -22.95 6.55 6.84
C LEU A 11 -24.23 7.30 7.22
N ILE A 12 -24.14 8.63 7.31
CA ILE A 12 -25.33 9.48 7.36
C ILE A 12 -25.97 9.42 5.97
N SER A 13 -26.86 8.45 5.77
CA SER A 13 -27.78 8.45 4.64
C SER A 13 -28.83 9.53 4.90
N PHE A 14 -28.87 10.55 4.04
CA PHE A 14 -29.95 11.52 4.06
C PHE A 14 -31.23 10.83 3.56
N SER A 15 -32.22 10.68 4.44
CA SER A 15 -33.54 10.19 4.09
C SER A 15 -34.33 11.29 3.34
N PRO A 16 -34.83 11.07 2.11
CA PRO A 16 -35.55 12.09 1.33
C PRO A 16 -36.94 12.46 1.88
N SER A 17 -37.39 11.80 2.96
CA SER A 17 -38.76 11.90 3.46
C SER A 17 -39.05 13.14 4.33
N LEU A 18 -38.03 13.90 4.73
CA LEU A 18 -38.20 15.13 5.53
C LEU A 18 -38.51 16.39 4.71
N LEU A 19 -38.61 16.31 3.38
CA LEU A 19 -38.86 17.46 2.49
C LEU A 19 -40.32 17.66 2.06
N LYS A 20 -41.30 16.95 2.66
CA LYS A 20 -42.71 16.98 2.19
C LYS A 20 -43.73 17.73 3.05
N LYS A 21 -43.34 18.49 4.08
CA LYS A 21 -44.31 19.31 4.85
C LYS A 21 -43.83 20.75 4.98
N GLN A 22 -44.05 21.55 3.93
CA GLN A 22 -44.25 23.00 4.02
C GLN A 22 -44.58 23.57 2.63
N LEU A 23 -45.80 23.32 2.16
CA LEU A 23 -46.35 24.01 1.00
C LEU A 23 -47.85 24.15 1.24
N TYR A 24 -48.28 25.32 1.71
CA TYR A 24 -49.54 25.96 1.34
C TYR A 24 -49.56 27.37 1.94
N ASP A 25 -48.79 28.27 1.30
CA ASP A 25 -49.08 29.71 1.34
C ASP A 25 -48.55 30.33 0.03
N PRO A 26 -49.39 30.84 -0.90
CA PRO A 26 -48.96 31.12 -2.27
C PRO A 26 -48.37 32.53 -2.50
N HIS A 27 -48.29 33.41 -1.50
CA HIS A 27 -48.06 34.84 -1.76
C HIS A 27 -46.77 35.48 -1.25
N TYR A 28 -45.86 34.73 -0.64
CA TYR A 28 -44.54 35.24 -0.27
C TYR A 28 -43.48 34.17 -0.51
N PHE A 29 -42.23 34.59 -0.78
CA PHE A 29 -41.01 33.76 -0.91
C PHE A 29 -40.61 33.27 -2.31
N TRP A 30 -40.12 34.19 -3.14
CA TRP A 30 -39.21 33.83 -4.24
C TRP A 30 -37.80 34.40 -4.15
N ASP A 31 -37.44 35.18 -3.11
CA ASP A 31 -36.10 35.79 -3.05
C ASP A 31 -35.14 35.21 -1.98
N GLU A 32 -35.65 34.63 -0.88
CA GLU A 32 -34.75 34.08 0.17
C GLU A 32 -34.35 32.61 -0.03
N LYS A 33 -35.04 31.85 -0.90
CA LYS A 33 -34.78 30.41 -1.10
C LYS A 33 -33.48 30.11 -1.86
N CYS A 34 -33.01 31.01 -2.72
CA CYS A 34 -31.71 30.89 -3.40
C CYS A 34 -30.52 30.93 -2.43
N SER A 35 -30.63 31.69 -1.34
CA SER A 35 -29.53 31.84 -0.37
C SER A 35 -29.28 30.58 0.47
N ARG A 36 -30.34 29.85 0.85
CA ARG A 36 -30.22 28.62 1.66
C ARG A 36 -29.65 27.46 0.86
N GLY A 37 -30.08 27.30 -0.40
CA GLY A 37 -29.53 26.28 -1.30
C GLY A 37 -28.03 26.49 -1.52
N ALA A 38 -27.61 27.73 -1.80
CA ALA A 38 -26.19 28.07 -1.96
C ALA A 38 -25.35 27.80 -0.70
N ARG A 39 -25.87 28.12 0.50
CA ARG A 39 -25.17 27.86 1.78
C ARG A 39 -25.02 26.37 2.07
N LEU A 40 -26.05 25.56 1.79
CA LEU A 40 -25.97 24.11 1.99
C LEU A 40 -24.99 23.45 1.00
N LEU A 41 -24.92 23.94 -0.24
CA LEU A 41 -23.90 23.50 -1.20
C LEU A 41 -22.49 23.92 -0.79
N ALA A 42 -22.31 25.13 -0.25
CA ALA A 42 -21.03 25.58 0.29
C ALA A 42 -20.59 24.74 1.49
N LEU A 43 -21.50 24.37 2.39
CA LEU A 43 -21.19 23.49 3.52
C LEU A 43 -20.86 22.06 3.07
N SER A 44 -21.62 21.49 2.13
CA SER A 44 -21.36 20.13 1.62
C SER A 44 -20.02 20.05 0.89
N THR A 45 -19.67 21.08 0.10
CA THR A 45 -18.37 21.17 -0.57
C THR A 45 -17.22 21.36 0.41
N THR A 46 -17.40 22.20 1.43
CA THR A 46 -16.40 22.39 2.50
C THR A 46 -16.17 21.09 3.26
N TYR A 47 -17.25 20.39 3.63
CA TYR A 47 -17.18 19.10 4.31
C TYR A 47 -16.47 18.04 3.45
N ARG A 48 -16.78 17.98 2.15
CA ARG A 48 -16.08 17.12 1.20
C ARG A 48 -14.57 17.42 1.17
N CYS A 49 -14.18 18.68 1.06
CA CYS A 49 -12.77 19.07 1.02
C CYS A 49 -12.03 18.72 2.33
N ILE A 50 -12.68 18.95 3.48
CA ILE A 50 -12.14 18.56 4.79
C ILE A 50 -11.95 17.04 4.84
N ARG A 51 -12.96 16.27 4.41
CA ARG A 51 -12.91 14.80 4.39
C ARG A 51 -11.81 14.27 3.48
N GLU A 52 -11.65 14.81 2.27
CA GLU A 52 -10.58 14.41 1.34
C GLU A 52 -9.19 14.70 1.93
N ARG A 53 -8.99 15.88 2.52
CA ARG A 53 -7.73 16.23 3.19
C ARG A 53 -7.46 15.37 4.43
N ALA A 54 -8.49 15.02 5.18
CA ALA A 54 -8.37 14.12 6.32
C ALA A 54 -8.01 12.71 5.85
N ASN A 55 -8.69 12.19 4.82
CA ASN A 55 -8.42 10.87 4.25
C ASN A 55 -6.97 10.76 3.76
N LEU A 56 -6.46 11.78 3.07
CA LEU A 56 -5.05 11.84 2.63
C LEU A 56 -4.04 11.80 3.78
N ARG A 57 -4.43 12.17 5.01
CA ARG A 57 -3.56 12.07 6.19
C ARG A 57 -3.72 10.75 6.91
N ILE A 58 -4.93 10.22 6.97
CA ILE A 58 -5.27 9.01 7.72
C ILE A 58 -4.83 7.76 6.95
N PHE A 59 -5.10 7.71 5.65
CA PHE A 59 -4.91 6.53 4.80
C PHE A 59 -3.68 6.62 3.90
N ARG A 60 -2.84 7.64 4.10
CA ARG A 60 -1.61 7.84 3.30
C ARG A 60 -0.73 6.60 3.29
N GLU A 61 -0.58 6.01 4.47
CA GLU A 61 0.30 4.88 4.71
C GLU A 61 -0.53 3.78 5.36
N VAL A 62 -0.55 2.62 4.73
CA VAL A 62 -1.34 1.47 5.20
C VAL A 62 -0.47 0.24 5.35
N SER A 63 -0.85 -0.64 6.27
CA SER A 63 -0.19 -1.93 6.46
C SER A 63 -1.19 -3.02 6.78
N ASN A 64 -0.95 -4.21 6.24
CA ASN A 64 -1.80 -5.39 6.42
C ASN A 64 -1.82 -5.92 7.87
N LEU A 65 -0.87 -5.51 8.73
CA LEU A 65 -0.84 -5.89 10.15
C LEU A 65 -1.37 -4.79 11.10
N THR A 66 -1.87 -3.67 10.57
CA THR A 66 -2.41 -2.60 11.42
C THR A 66 -3.80 -2.95 11.95
N LYS A 67 -4.14 -2.42 13.13
CA LYS A 67 -5.45 -2.66 13.74
C LYS A 67 -6.54 -2.06 12.85
N GLY A 68 -7.43 -2.90 12.33
CA GLY A 68 -8.45 -2.51 11.34
C GLY A 68 -8.05 -2.82 9.89
N ALA A 69 -6.91 -3.45 9.67
CA ALA A 69 -6.63 -4.11 8.40
C ALA A 69 -7.68 -5.21 8.17
N PRO A 70 -8.26 -5.29 6.96
CA PRO A 70 -9.19 -6.36 6.62
C PRO A 70 -8.46 -7.71 6.61
N ASP A 71 -9.19 -8.78 6.93
CA ASP A 71 -8.64 -10.14 7.01
C ASP A 71 -7.99 -10.60 5.68
N SER A 72 -8.45 -10.04 4.55
CA SER A 72 -7.89 -10.28 3.21
C SER A 72 -6.67 -9.40 2.88
N ALA A 73 -6.28 -8.50 3.79
CA ALA A 73 -5.32 -7.41 3.54
C ALA A 73 -5.69 -6.45 2.39
N VAL A 74 -6.95 -6.49 1.90
CA VAL A 74 -7.42 -5.61 0.83
C VAL A 74 -8.27 -4.47 1.38
N TRP A 75 -7.72 -3.26 1.34
CA TRP A 75 -8.44 -2.05 1.74
C TRP A 75 -9.65 -1.76 0.85
N PRO A 76 -10.71 -1.10 1.36
CA PRO A 76 -11.84 -0.69 0.55
C PRO A 76 -11.44 0.20 -0.63
N GLU A 77 -12.02 -0.02 -1.81
CA GLU A 77 -11.66 0.74 -3.03
C GLU A 77 -11.81 2.26 -2.86
N ALA A 78 -12.77 2.68 -2.04
CA ALA A 78 -13.03 4.09 -1.74
C ALA A 78 -11.84 4.84 -1.13
N ILE A 79 -10.86 4.13 -0.55
CA ILE A 79 -9.66 4.75 0.03
C ILE A 79 -8.40 4.62 -0.83
N TRP A 80 -8.42 3.81 -1.90
CA TRP A 80 -7.25 3.61 -2.78
C TRP A 80 -6.66 4.90 -3.36
N PRO A 81 -7.43 5.94 -3.74
CA PRO A 81 -6.88 7.20 -4.22
C PRO A 81 -6.08 7.99 -3.16
N PHE A 82 -6.15 7.59 -1.89
CA PHE A 82 -5.44 8.26 -0.79
C PHE A 82 -4.23 7.45 -0.31
N ILE A 83 -4.09 6.19 -0.74
CA ILE A 83 -2.98 5.32 -0.34
C ILE A 83 -1.77 5.65 -1.20
N VAL A 84 -0.72 6.12 -0.53
CA VAL A 84 0.57 6.49 -1.14
C VAL A 84 1.63 5.42 -0.86
N GLN A 85 1.58 4.84 0.34
CA GLN A 85 2.51 3.81 0.79
C GLN A 85 1.78 2.57 1.29
N VAL A 86 2.20 1.40 0.83
CA VAL A 86 1.73 0.11 1.35
C VAL A 86 2.91 -0.63 1.99
N THR A 87 2.73 -1.06 3.23
CA THR A 87 3.69 -1.91 3.94
C THR A 87 3.10 -3.30 4.16
N LEU A 88 3.64 -4.30 3.44
CA LEU A 88 3.25 -5.70 3.57
C LEU A 88 4.19 -6.41 4.52
N GLN A 89 3.65 -6.96 5.59
CA GLN A 89 4.38 -7.70 6.61
C GLN A 89 3.74 -9.08 6.80
N ASP A 90 4.54 -10.13 6.85
CA ASP A 90 4.00 -11.47 7.10
C ASP A 90 3.85 -11.74 8.60
N SER A 91 4.64 -11.09 9.45
CA SER A 91 4.63 -11.35 10.88
C SER A 91 4.99 -10.09 11.66
N SER A 92 4.55 -10.06 12.92
CA SER A 92 4.94 -9.03 13.88
C SER A 92 5.10 -9.65 15.26
N ALA A 93 5.72 -8.92 16.19
CA ALA A 93 5.78 -9.35 17.59
C ALA A 93 4.39 -9.65 18.20
N ARG A 94 3.32 -9.09 17.63
CA ARG A 94 1.92 -9.33 18.05
C ARG A 94 1.24 -10.47 17.30
N HIS A 95 1.73 -10.81 16.11
CA HIS A 95 1.19 -11.83 15.22
C HIS A 95 2.36 -12.69 14.70
N PRO A 96 2.81 -13.69 15.48
CA PRO A 96 3.99 -14.48 15.14
C PRO A 96 3.76 -15.46 13.99
N ASN A 97 2.50 -15.74 13.65
CA ASN A 97 2.17 -16.62 12.54
C ASN A 97 2.27 -15.84 11.22
N PRO A 98 2.89 -16.41 10.18
CA PRO A 98 2.97 -15.79 8.87
C PRO A 98 1.57 -15.56 8.30
N VAL A 99 1.29 -14.32 7.91
CA VAL A 99 0.07 -13.89 7.24
C VAL A 99 0.19 -14.23 5.78
N THR A 100 -0.70 -15.09 5.30
CA THR A 100 -0.84 -15.38 3.88
C THR A 100 -1.33 -14.14 3.16
N LEU A 101 -0.55 -13.64 2.21
CA LEU A 101 -0.96 -12.54 1.35
C LEU A 101 -2.03 -13.04 0.38
N SER A 102 -3.20 -12.37 0.36
CA SER A 102 -4.31 -12.74 -0.53
C SER A 102 -4.00 -12.41 -1.99
N THR A 103 -4.51 -13.23 -2.92
CA THR A 103 -4.49 -12.93 -4.36
C THR A 103 -5.23 -11.63 -4.70
N ASP A 104 -6.26 -11.28 -3.92
CA ASP A 104 -7.04 -10.06 -4.13
C ASP A 104 -6.19 -8.80 -3.94
N LEU A 105 -5.19 -8.87 -3.04
CA LEU A 105 -4.22 -7.79 -2.85
C LEU A 105 -3.38 -7.58 -4.11
N PHE A 106 -2.95 -8.65 -4.78
CA PHE A 106 -2.15 -8.57 -5.99
C PHE A 106 -2.94 -7.90 -7.14
N VAL A 107 -4.26 -8.11 -7.18
CA VAL A 107 -5.15 -7.44 -8.14
C VAL A 107 -5.40 -5.98 -7.76
N ALA A 108 -5.44 -5.67 -6.47
CA ALA A 108 -5.72 -4.32 -5.97
C ALA A 108 -4.53 -3.36 -6.15
N LEU A 109 -3.29 -3.82 -5.90
CA LEU A 109 -2.09 -2.95 -5.92
C LEU A 109 -1.94 -2.11 -7.20
N PRO A 110 -2.04 -2.67 -8.43
CA PRO A 110 -1.95 -1.88 -9.66
C PRO A 110 -3.06 -0.85 -9.84
N ARG A 111 -4.19 -1.01 -9.15
CA ARG A 111 -5.36 -0.12 -9.23
C ARG A 111 -5.28 1.05 -8.26
N MET A 112 -4.33 1.04 -7.33
CA MET A 112 -4.12 2.14 -6.38
C MET A 112 -3.43 3.30 -7.09
N SER A 113 -4.22 4.24 -7.61
CA SER A 113 -3.77 5.31 -8.51
C SER A 113 -2.70 6.24 -7.93
N SER A 114 -2.55 6.29 -6.61
CA SER A 114 -1.61 7.16 -5.90
C SER A 114 -0.48 6.40 -5.22
N LEU A 115 -0.44 5.07 -5.37
CA LEU A 115 0.56 4.21 -4.77
C LEU A 115 1.92 4.46 -5.44
N ASN A 116 2.85 5.02 -4.67
CA ASN A 116 4.21 5.30 -5.14
C ASN A 116 5.30 4.57 -4.36
N LYS A 117 4.97 4.01 -3.19
CA LYS A 117 5.92 3.31 -2.35
C LYS A 117 5.37 1.99 -1.83
N VAL A 118 6.15 0.94 -1.98
CA VAL A 118 5.83 -0.37 -1.38
C VAL A 118 7.01 -0.85 -0.54
N VAL A 119 6.69 -1.29 0.68
CA VAL A 119 7.64 -1.86 1.63
C VAL A 119 7.23 -3.30 1.89
N LEU A 120 8.08 -4.25 1.52
CA LEU A 120 7.93 -5.67 1.80
C LEU A 120 8.79 -6.02 3.00
N ARG A 121 8.18 -6.56 4.05
CA ARG A 121 8.83 -7.09 5.27
C ARG A 121 8.33 -8.50 5.51
N LEU A 122 8.82 -9.44 4.71
CA LEU A 122 8.29 -10.80 4.67
C LEU A 122 9.37 -11.76 5.15
N ASN A 123 9.23 -12.39 6.30
CA ASN A 123 10.11 -13.49 6.75
C ASN A 123 9.96 -14.79 5.91
N ILE A 124 9.22 -14.74 4.79
CA ILE A 124 8.98 -15.83 3.85
C ILE A 124 9.49 -15.47 2.44
N LEU A 125 9.41 -16.44 1.53
CA LEU A 125 9.61 -16.23 0.10
C LEU A 125 8.62 -15.19 -0.44
N ILE A 126 9.11 -14.25 -1.24
CA ILE A 126 8.24 -13.31 -1.94
C ILE A 126 7.45 -14.05 -3.02
N PRO A 127 6.10 -14.01 -3.01
CA PRO A 127 5.30 -14.62 -4.06
C PRO A 127 5.59 -14.00 -5.42
N SER A 128 5.78 -14.82 -6.46
CA SER A 128 6.05 -14.33 -7.81
C SER A 128 4.93 -13.44 -8.36
N GLN A 129 3.67 -13.74 -8.00
CA GLN A 129 2.50 -12.94 -8.35
C GLN A 129 2.53 -11.54 -7.72
N LEU A 130 3.11 -11.41 -6.52
CA LEU A 130 3.27 -10.12 -5.87
C LEU A 130 4.27 -9.26 -6.66
N ILE A 131 5.40 -9.83 -7.07
CA ILE A 131 6.40 -9.11 -7.88
C ILE A 131 5.79 -8.67 -9.21
N LEU A 132 5.02 -9.53 -9.88
CA LEU A 132 4.28 -9.17 -11.09
C LEU A 132 3.30 -8.03 -10.87
N ALA A 133 2.51 -8.09 -9.80
CA ALA A 133 1.58 -7.02 -9.45
C ALA A 133 2.32 -5.69 -9.22
N LEU A 134 3.41 -5.70 -8.45
CA LEU A 134 4.21 -4.51 -8.18
C LEU A 134 4.86 -3.93 -9.44
N SER A 135 5.35 -4.79 -10.33
CA SER A 135 5.92 -4.36 -11.62
C SER A 135 4.91 -3.66 -12.53
N SER A 136 3.61 -3.91 -12.29
CA SER A 136 2.49 -3.32 -13.02
C SER A 136 1.92 -2.05 -12.36
N VAL A 137 2.44 -1.63 -11.21
CA VAL A 137 1.98 -0.40 -10.55
C VAL A 137 2.57 0.81 -11.29
N PRO A 138 1.74 1.68 -11.89
CA PRO A 138 2.22 2.70 -12.83
C PRO A 138 3.01 3.81 -12.16
N GLN A 139 2.74 4.14 -10.90
CA GLN A 139 3.39 5.24 -10.18
C GLN A 139 4.40 4.78 -9.13
N LEU A 140 4.71 3.48 -9.07
CA LEU A 140 5.62 2.93 -8.07
C LEU A 140 7.04 3.45 -8.31
N SER A 141 7.48 4.40 -7.50
CA SER A 141 8.81 4.98 -7.55
C SER A 141 9.76 4.31 -6.56
N SER A 142 9.27 3.88 -5.40
CA SER A 142 10.07 3.28 -4.34
C SER A 142 9.63 1.87 -3.99
N LEU A 143 10.55 0.92 -4.08
CA LEU A 143 10.38 -0.46 -3.62
C LEU A 143 11.44 -0.78 -2.57
N GLU A 144 10.98 -1.15 -1.38
CA GLU A 144 11.84 -1.62 -0.30
C GLU A 144 11.56 -3.09 -0.04
N ILE A 145 12.57 -3.94 -0.21
CA ILE A 145 12.54 -5.36 0.10
C ILE A 145 13.39 -5.56 1.34
N LEU A 146 12.73 -5.79 2.47
CA LEU A 146 13.34 -5.90 3.78
C LEU A 146 13.05 -7.28 4.37
N GLN A 147 14.06 -7.93 4.93
CA GLN A 147 13.92 -9.20 5.65
C GLN A 147 13.28 -10.32 4.80
N ALA A 148 13.28 -10.18 3.48
CA ALA A 148 12.61 -11.08 2.56
C ALA A 148 13.57 -12.01 1.84
N ARG A 149 13.06 -13.22 1.55
CA ARG A 149 13.80 -14.24 0.80
C ARG A 149 13.54 -14.09 -0.69
N LEU A 150 14.62 -13.98 -1.45
CA LEU A 150 14.59 -13.88 -2.91
C LEU A 150 15.07 -15.16 -3.59
N ASP A 151 15.21 -16.29 -2.90
CA ASP A 151 15.62 -17.58 -3.47
C ASP A 151 14.47 -18.42 -4.05
N GLY A 152 13.30 -17.82 -4.23
CA GLY A 152 12.13 -18.44 -4.85
C GLY A 152 12.07 -18.27 -6.38
N PRO A 153 11.05 -18.84 -7.05
CA PRO A 153 10.86 -18.60 -8.47
C PRO A 153 10.51 -17.12 -8.72
N LEU A 154 11.39 -16.39 -9.41
CA LEU A 154 11.05 -15.06 -9.92
C LEU A 154 10.18 -15.17 -11.18
N PRO A 155 9.20 -14.26 -11.35
CA PRO A 155 8.54 -14.14 -12.64
C PRO A 155 9.53 -13.65 -13.71
N PRO A 156 9.29 -13.94 -15.00
CA PRO A 156 10.10 -13.38 -16.07
C PRO A 156 9.91 -11.86 -16.11
N LEU A 157 10.87 -11.11 -15.57
CA LEU A 157 10.90 -9.66 -15.60
C LEU A 157 11.46 -9.21 -16.95
N THR A 158 10.64 -8.55 -17.76
CA THR A 158 11.07 -8.00 -19.04
C THR A 158 11.66 -6.60 -18.87
N LEU A 159 12.50 -6.19 -19.83
CA LEU A 159 12.95 -4.79 -19.95
C LEU A 159 11.71 -3.88 -20.00
N GLY A 160 11.60 -2.97 -19.02
CA GLY A 160 10.44 -2.08 -18.88
C GLY A 160 9.51 -2.41 -17.72
N SER A 161 9.69 -3.57 -17.07
CA SER A 161 9.09 -3.86 -15.76
C SER A 161 9.37 -2.72 -14.79
N PHE A 162 8.38 -2.36 -13.97
CA PHE A 162 8.43 -1.18 -13.10
C PHE A 162 8.61 0.13 -13.90
N PRO A 163 7.51 0.71 -14.45
CA PRO A 163 7.60 1.85 -15.36
C PRO A 163 8.28 3.08 -14.74
N SER A 164 8.06 3.33 -13.45
CA SER A 164 8.49 4.55 -12.74
C SER A 164 9.43 4.31 -11.56
N LEU A 165 9.93 3.09 -11.36
CA LEU A 165 10.76 2.78 -10.20
C LEU A 165 12.13 3.44 -10.31
N ASP A 166 12.44 4.29 -9.33
CA ASP A 166 13.68 5.06 -9.25
C ASP A 166 14.52 4.69 -8.02
N THR A 167 13.88 4.15 -6.99
CA THR A 167 14.48 3.84 -5.70
C THR A 167 14.24 2.38 -5.36
N LEU A 168 15.33 1.63 -5.23
CA LEU A 168 15.30 0.26 -4.77
C LEU A 168 16.16 0.12 -3.51
N LEU A 169 15.55 -0.44 -2.47
CA LEU A 169 16.27 -0.88 -1.28
C LEU A 169 16.10 -2.39 -1.13
N ILE A 170 17.20 -3.13 -1.08
CA ILE A 170 17.20 -4.57 -0.80
C ILE A 170 18.04 -4.83 0.45
N CYS A 171 17.38 -5.29 1.51
CA CYS A 171 18.03 -5.74 2.73
C CYS A 171 17.53 -7.15 3.05
N VAL A 172 18.28 -8.15 2.61
CA VAL A 172 18.06 -9.54 2.97
C VAL A 172 18.74 -9.75 4.32
N TRP A 173 18.01 -10.26 5.32
CA TRP A 173 18.50 -10.32 6.69
C TRP A 173 18.95 -11.74 7.04
N LYS A 174 20.19 -11.88 7.54
CA LYS A 174 20.75 -13.13 8.09
C LYS A 174 20.56 -13.34 9.60
N PHE A 175 19.98 -12.37 10.32
CA PHE A 175 19.96 -12.39 11.79
C PHE A 175 18.54 -12.34 12.38
N ILE A 176 17.81 -13.45 12.28
CA ILE A 176 16.92 -13.84 13.38
C ILE A 176 17.72 -14.88 14.18
N ALA A 177 18.41 -14.43 15.23
CA ALA A 177 19.28 -15.24 16.10
C ALA A 177 18.58 -16.42 16.82
N VAL A 178 17.32 -16.71 16.49
CA VAL A 178 16.47 -17.69 17.18
C VAL A 178 16.01 -18.80 16.25
N ILE A 179 16.03 -18.60 14.93
CA ILE A 179 15.60 -19.63 13.97
C ILE A 179 16.65 -19.71 12.85
N PRO A 180 17.50 -20.75 12.83
CA PRO A 180 18.31 -21.01 11.65
C PRO A 180 17.35 -21.27 10.50
N VAL A 181 17.29 -20.34 9.54
CA VAL A 181 16.61 -20.57 8.26
C VAL A 181 17.44 -21.62 7.55
N ARG A 182 17.11 -22.89 7.80
CA ARG A 182 17.66 -24.01 7.04
C ARG A 182 17.17 -23.83 5.60
N ASP A 183 18.06 -24.06 4.65
CA ASP A 183 17.74 -24.13 3.22
C ASP A 183 17.53 -22.78 2.51
N VAL A 184 18.37 -21.77 2.77
CA VAL A 184 18.51 -20.63 1.85
C VAL A 184 19.49 -21.01 0.74
N VAL A 185 19.01 -21.04 -0.50
CA VAL A 185 19.85 -21.31 -1.68
C VAL A 185 20.46 -19.99 -2.14
N ARG A 186 21.60 -19.62 -1.54
CA ARG A 186 22.24 -18.32 -1.76
C ARG A 186 22.48 -18.03 -3.24
N ASP A 187 22.95 -19.01 -4.01
CA ASP A 187 23.27 -18.81 -5.43
C ASP A 187 22.02 -18.38 -6.21
N VAL A 188 20.87 -19.02 -5.93
CA VAL A 188 19.58 -18.66 -6.52
C VAL A 188 19.12 -17.27 -6.05
N GLU A 189 19.34 -16.93 -4.78
CA GLU A 189 19.04 -15.60 -4.26
C GLU A 189 19.84 -14.52 -4.99
N PHE A 190 21.15 -14.75 -5.18
CA PHE A 190 22.03 -13.85 -5.91
C PHE A 190 21.61 -13.70 -7.37
N ASP A 191 21.37 -14.80 -8.08
CA ASP A 191 20.91 -14.78 -9.47
C ASP A 191 19.60 -14.00 -9.63
N ASN A 192 18.68 -14.19 -8.68
CA ASN A 192 17.41 -13.49 -8.66
C ASN A 192 17.55 -11.98 -8.38
N VAL A 193 18.41 -11.59 -7.44
CA VAL A 193 18.75 -10.18 -7.20
C VAL A 193 19.38 -9.56 -8.44
N ILE A 194 20.32 -10.27 -9.09
CA ILE A 194 20.97 -9.81 -10.33
C ILE A 194 19.92 -9.63 -11.43
N ALA A 195 19.04 -10.60 -11.65
CA ALA A 195 17.98 -10.53 -12.65
C ALA A 195 17.03 -9.34 -12.39
N LEU A 196 16.63 -9.14 -11.13
CA LEU A 196 15.82 -7.99 -10.73
C LEU A 196 16.55 -6.68 -11.04
N LEU A 197 17.81 -6.53 -10.61
CA LEU A 197 18.61 -5.33 -10.84
C LEU A 197 18.82 -5.05 -12.32
N GLN A 198 19.12 -6.08 -13.13
CA GLN A 198 19.28 -5.94 -14.57
C GLN A 198 17.99 -5.39 -15.20
N SER A 199 16.81 -5.86 -14.76
CA SER A 199 15.52 -5.43 -15.31
C SER A 199 15.19 -3.95 -15.07
N ILE A 200 15.75 -3.34 -14.01
CA ILE A 200 15.43 -1.96 -13.57
C ILE A 200 16.63 -1.00 -13.61
N SER A 201 17.84 -1.49 -13.88
CA SER A 201 19.10 -0.73 -13.80
C SER A 201 19.09 0.56 -14.62
N GLY A 202 18.44 0.55 -15.80
CA GLY A 202 18.35 1.73 -16.66
C GLY A 202 17.49 2.88 -16.12
N LYS A 203 16.77 2.69 -15.00
CA LYS A 203 15.84 3.67 -14.41
C LYS A 203 16.19 4.07 -12.98
N LEU A 204 16.97 3.25 -12.27
CA LEU A 204 17.30 3.49 -10.88
C LEU A 204 18.18 4.73 -10.71
N SER A 205 17.72 5.66 -9.88
CA SER A 205 18.53 6.79 -9.40
C SER A 205 19.20 6.46 -8.06
N THR A 206 18.52 5.67 -7.23
CA THR A 206 18.95 5.33 -5.88
C THR A 206 18.88 3.82 -5.69
N LEU A 207 20.03 3.23 -5.34
CA LEU A 207 20.14 1.82 -5.00
C LEU A 207 20.79 1.68 -3.63
N SER A 208 20.11 0.98 -2.71
CA SER A 208 20.66 0.60 -1.42
C SER A 208 20.55 -0.91 -1.27
N ILE A 209 21.69 -1.58 -1.16
CA ILE A 209 21.76 -3.04 -1.01
C ILE A 209 22.53 -3.35 0.26
N SER A 210 22.04 -4.34 1.01
CA SER A 210 22.75 -4.86 2.18
C SER A 210 24.08 -5.50 1.78
N GLY A 211 25.14 -5.25 2.55
CA GLY A 211 26.50 -5.70 2.22
C GLY A 211 26.67 -7.22 2.14
N ASP A 212 25.75 -8.00 2.71
CA ASP A 212 25.77 -9.47 2.63
C ASP A 212 25.29 -10.03 1.29
N LEU A 213 24.72 -9.17 0.44
CA LEU A 213 24.40 -9.42 -0.97
C LEU A 213 25.47 -8.86 -1.92
N LEU A 214 26.58 -8.37 -1.39
CA LEU A 214 27.74 -8.00 -2.19
C LEU A 214 28.72 -9.17 -2.16
N SER A 215 29.34 -9.46 -3.30
CA SER A 215 30.38 -10.47 -3.34
C SER A 215 31.56 -10.02 -2.47
N PRO A 216 32.31 -10.96 -1.84
CA PRO A 216 33.46 -10.60 -1.00
C PRO A 216 34.49 -9.75 -1.75
N GLU A 217 34.61 -9.93 -3.06
CA GLU A 217 35.51 -9.18 -3.93
C GLU A 217 35.10 -7.71 -4.06
N PHE A 218 33.80 -7.42 -4.01
CA PHE A 218 33.28 -6.04 -4.07
C PHE A 218 33.57 -5.27 -2.78
N LEU A 219 33.67 -5.97 -1.64
CA LEU A 219 34.03 -5.38 -0.34
C LEU A 219 35.53 -5.17 -0.15
N GLN A 220 36.37 -5.70 -1.05
CA GLN A 220 37.83 -5.52 -1.03
C GLN A 220 38.31 -4.26 -1.78
N ILE A 221 37.39 -3.45 -2.30
CA ILE A 221 37.74 -2.22 -3.00
C ILE A 221 37.96 -1.11 -1.94
N HIS A 222 39.23 -0.74 -1.81
CA HIS A 222 39.81 0.30 -0.95
C HIS A 222 39.23 1.69 -1.15
#